data_AF-A0A1C3KWM6-F1
#
_entry.id   AF-A0A1C3KWM6-F1
#
_cell.length_a   1.000
_cell.length_b   1.000
_cell.length_c   1.000
_cell.angle_alpha   90.00
_cell.angle_beta   90.00
_cell.angle_gamma   90.00
#
_symmetry.space_group_name_H-M   'P 1'
#
loop_
_entity.id
_entity.type
_entity.pdbx_description
1 polymer ?
#
loop_
_entity_poly.entity_id
_entity_poly.type
_entity_poly.pdbx_seq_one_letter_code
_entity_poly.pdbx_strand_id
1 'polypeptide(L)'
;MAVNNYILKDLPSVEFDDKLNKDLFSCKYCSHCGKNGVTLKDEPWFKFLCYQFARNLETVNDINWINPTLSHNRYYKCQIPNDKYDFENLARIKKINDYCENYNFLKKKLNKSDHMCSIYYEYINNNMKEYEENFRKCSSGGIGPEYCINNCNLDNKNPKNLLEASVCNPTKLLQEKKDARMRIECESKKSELETEIQRRSALDNNPSFNFSDHRAVSLVLLSAWGIFLTILFLYKMSPLGLWVKNIVLKKKIVGTNFDEENENELLDNYSENMNRNFNNEEYNVSYNSN
;
A
#
# COMPACT_ATOMS: atom_id res chain seq x y z
N MET A 1 -0.42 17.77 1.71
CA MET A 1 0.22 16.59 2.31
C MET A 1 1.27 15.98 1.38
N ALA A 2 1.00 15.77 0.08
CA ALA A 2 1.95 15.15 -0.85
C ALA A 2 3.31 15.88 -1.01
N VAL A 3 3.33 17.23 -1.03
CA VAL A 3 4.56 18.02 -1.21
C VAL A 3 5.57 17.81 -0.06
N ASN A 4 5.09 17.71 1.18
CA ASN A 4 5.96 17.48 2.34
C ASN A 4 6.63 16.10 2.25
N ASN A 5 5.89 15.07 1.81
CA ASN A 5 6.42 13.72 1.66
C ASN A 5 7.50 13.61 0.58
N TYR A 6 7.42 14.39 -0.50
CA TYR A 6 8.48 14.42 -1.53
C TYR A 6 9.79 15.00 -0.98
N ILE A 7 9.71 16.07 -0.19
CA ILE A 7 10.88 16.82 0.30
C ILE A 7 11.61 16.08 1.43
N LEU A 8 10.87 15.26 2.17
CA LEU A 8 11.45 14.39 3.20
C LEU A 8 12.11 13.13 2.60
N LYS A 9 11.96 12.84 1.30
CA LYS A 9 12.69 11.73 0.65
C LYS A 9 14.20 11.94 0.65
N ASP A 10 14.65 13.19 0.67
CA ASP A 10 16.06 13.55 0.70
C ASP A 10 16.70 13.34 2.09
N LEU A 11 15.93 12.90 3.09
CA LEU A 11 16.50 12.56 4.39
C LEU A 11 17.40 11.32 4.25
N PRO A 12 18.65 11.35 4.75
CA PRO A 12 19.56 10.21 4.66
C PRO A 12 18.95 8.86 5.10
N SER A 13 18.16 8.85 6.18
CA SER A 13 17.51 7.63 6.65
C SER A 13 16.44 7.11 5.67
N VAL A 14 15.71 8.02 5.02
CA VAL A 14 14.67 7.66 4.04
C VAL A 14 15.30 7.18 2.74
N GLU A 15 16.36 7.83 2.27
CA GLU A 15 17.12 7.38 1.11
C GLU A 15 17.71 5.98 1.34
N PHE A 16 18.20 5.71 2.55
CA PHE A 16 18.68 4.39 2.94
C PHE A 16 17.55 3.35 2.93
N ASP A 17 16.39 3.65 3.54
CA ASP A 17 15.23 2.76 3.52
C ASP A 17 14.75 2.49 2.08
N ASP A 18 14.70 3.51 1.22
CA ASP A 18 14.34 3.38 -0.19
C ASP A 18 15.34 2.46 -0.93
N LYS A 19 16.63 2.56 -0.63
CA LYS A 19 17.67 1.65 -1.17
C LYS A 19 17.42 0.19 -0.75
N LEU A 20 16.98 -0.04 0.48
CA LEU A 20 16.62 -1.36 1.00
C LEU A 20 15.29 -1.90 0.46
N ASN A 21 14.43 -1.04 -0.09
CA ASN A 21 13.13 -1.42 -0.64
C ASN A 21 13.10 -1.52 -2.16
N LYS A 22 14.14 -1.04 -2.87
CA LYS A 22 14.18 -1.03 -4.33
C LYS A 22 14.14 -2.44 -4.92
N ASP A 23 13.28 -2.68 -5.91
CA ASP A 23 13.23 -3.97 -6.60
C ASP A 23 14.42 -4.17 -7.55
N LEU A 24 15.07 -5.33 -7.42
CA LEU A 24 16.09 -5.92 -8.32
C LEU A 24 17.33 -5.07 -8.69
N PHE A 25 18.41 -5.35 -7.97
CA PHE A 25 19.81 -5.28 -8.44
C PHE A 25 20.46 -6.65 -8.18
N SER A 26 21.57 -6.93 -8.87
CA SER A 26 22.37 -8.15 -8.69
C SER A 26 22.57 -8.50 -7.21
N CYS A 27 22.26 -9.73 -6.82
CA CYS A 27 22.44 -10.22 -5.46
C CYS A 27 23.36 -11.43 -5.48
N LYS A 28 24.57 -11.30 -4.92
CA LYS A 28 25.59 -12.37 -4.97
C LYS A 28 25.22 -13.55 -4.08
N TYR A 29 24.54 -13.26 -2.97
CA TYR A 29 24.22 -14.25 -1.94
C TYR A 29 22.80 -14.83 -2.04
N CYS A 30 21.97 -14.38 -2.98
CA CYS A 30 20.59 -14.87 -3.12
C CYS A 30 20.51 -16.36 -3.51
N SER A 31 21.59 -16.94 -4.04
CA SER A 31 21.70 -18.38 -4.28
C SER A 31 21.53 -19.22 -3.00
N HIS A 32 21.78 -18.65 -1.81
CA HIS A 32 21.55 -19.32 -0.54
C HIS A 32 20.06 -19.58 -0.26
N CYS A 33 19.14 -18.80 -0.85
CA CYS A 33 17.70 -18.95 -0.67
C CYS A 33 17.14 -20.23 -1.30
N GLY A 34 17.90 -20.88 -2.21
CA GLY A 34 17.51 -22.14 -2.85
C GLY A 34 18.20 -23.39 -2.30
N LYS A 35 19.05 -23.28 -1.26
CA LYS A 35 19.84 -24.41 -0.76
C LYS A 35 18.97 -25.46 -0.04
N ASN A 36 19.40 -26.72 -0.13
CA ASN A 36 18.76 -27.84 0.54
C ASN A 36 18.86 -27.68 2.07
N GLY A 37 17.77 -27.97 2.79
CA GLY A 37 17.68 -27.85 4.25
C GLY A 37 16.66 -26.83 4.76
N VAL A 38 16.08 -26.00 3.89
CA VAL A 38 14.98 -25.10 4.23
C VAL A 38 13.67 -25.66 3.67
N THR A 39 12.69 -25.92 4.52
CA THR A 39 11.39 -26.52 4.15
C THR A 39 10.54 -25.62 3.26
N LEU A 40 10.74 -24.30 3.33
CA LEU A 40 9.95 -23.29 2.63
C LEU A 40 10.61 -22.79 1.32
N LYS A 41 11.75 -23.36 0.92
CA LYS A 41 12.55 -22.83 -0.20
C LYS A 41 11.81 -22.74 -1.53
N ASP A 42 10.79 -23.57 -1.74
CA ASP A 42 10.01 -23.64 -2.97
C ASP A 42 8.80 -22.70 -2.97
N GLU A 43 8.44 -22.16 -1.80
CA GLU A 43 7.35 -21.20 -1.66
C GLU A 43 7.69 -19.85 -2.31
N PRO A 44 6.87 -19.32 -3.22
CA PRO A 44 7.13 -18.04 -3.88
C PRO A 44 7.35 -16.89 -2.90
N TRP A 45 6.49 -16.78 -1.89
CA TRP A 45 6.58 -15.73 -0.86
C TRP A 45 7.90 -15.81 -0.07
N PHE A 46 8.37 -17.02 0.23
CA PHE A 46 9.64 -17.22 0.93
C PHE A 46 10.81 -16.80 0.05
N LYS A 47 10.79 -17.13 -1.25
CA LYS A 47 11.82 -16.68 -2.20
C LYS A 47 11.87 -15.15 -2.26
N PHE A 48 10.73 -14.47 -2.38
CA PHE A 48 10.70 -13.00 -2.38
C PHE A 48 11.31 -12.40 -1.10
N LEU A 49 10.87 -12.88 0.07
CA LEU A 49 11.39 -12.41 1.36
C LEU A 49 12.89 -12.72 1.53
N CYS A 50 13.32 -13.93 1.21
CA CYS A 50 14.71 -14.34 1.38
C CYS A 50 15.64 -13.55 0.44
N TYR A 51 15.22 -13.31 -0.81
CA TYR A 51 16.02 -12.53 -1.75
C TYR A 51 16.15 -11.08 -1.29
N GLN A 52 15.05 -10.46 -0.85
CA GLN A 52 15.07 -9.12 -0.30
C GLN A 52 15.99 -9.04 0.94
N PHE A 53 15.87 -10.01 1.84
CA PHE A 53 16.71 -10.10 3.04
C PHE A 53 18.20 -10.25 2.71
N ALA A 54 18.56 -11.22 1.85
CA ALA A 54 19.94 -11.49 1.48
C ALA A 54 20.60 -10.28 0.80
N ARG A 55 19.88 -9.58 -0.08
CA ARG A 55 20.36 -8.36 -0.71
C ARG A 55 20.52 -7.22 0.30
N ASN A 56 19.54 -7.04 1.19
CA ASN A 56 19.61 -5.99 2.20
C ASN A 56 20.83 -6.21 3.12
N LEU A 57 21.14 -7.46 3.45
CA LEU A 57 22.35 -7.83 4.17
C LEU A 57 23.63 -7.50 3.39
N GLU A 58 23.69 -7.82 2.08
CA GLU A 58 24.80 -7.45 1.20
C GLU A 58 24.97 -5.92 1.13
N THR A 59 23.88 -5.19 0.99
CA THR A 59 23.86 -3.72 0.92
C THR A 59 24.41 -3.08 2.19
N VAL A 60 23.99 -3.57 3.36
CA VAL A 60 24.49 -3.11 4.65
C VAL A 60 25.98 -3.41 4.79
N ASN A 61 26.41 -4.61 4.41
CA ASN A 61 27.81 -5.01 4.46
C ASN A 61 28.70 -4.13 3.58
N ASP A 62 28.27 -3.84 2.35
CA ASP A 62 29.00 -2.99 1.41
C ASP A 62 29.12 -1.55 1.94
N ILE A 63 28.05 -1.00 2.54
CA ILE A 63 28.07 0.35 3.13
C ILE A 63 29.01 0.40 4.34
N ASN A 64 28.98 -0.62 5.20
CA ASN A 64 29.88 -0.72 6.36
C ASN A 64 31.35 -0.84 5.94
N TRP A 65 31.64 -1.53 4.83
CA TRP A 65 32.99 -1.63 4.28
C TRP A 65 33.53 -0.26 3.80
N ILE A 66 32.66 0.56 3.20
CA ILE A 66 33.03 1.86 2.64
C ILE A 66 33.20 2.93 3.73
N ASN A 67 32.50 2.80 4.87
CA ASN A 67 32.53 3.78 5.96
C ASN A 67 33.39 3.30 7.15
N PRO A 68 34.68 3.68 7.23
CA PRO A 68 35.58 3.24 8.30
C PRO A 68 35.14 3.70 9.71
N THR A 69 34.31 4.74 9.83
CA THR A 69 33.68 5.17 11.10
C THR A 69 32.63 4.19 11.63
N LEU A 70 31.96 3.44 10.75
CA LEU A 70 31.07 2.32 11.12
C LEU A 70 31.88 1.03 11.35
N SER A 71 33.14 0.98 10.88
CA SER A 71 34.01 -0.20 10.97
C SER A 71 34.63 -0.46 12.35
N HIS A 72 34.43 0.43 13.33
CA HIS A 72 34.95 0.23 14.69
C HIS A 72 34.24 -0.88 15.46
N ASN A 73 33.21 -1.49 14.86
CA ASN A 73 32.43 -2.55 15.45
C ASN A 73 32.23 -3.74 14.48
N ARG A 74 33.31 -4.11 13.81
CA ARG A 74 33.42 -5.26 12.88
C ARG A 74 33.06 -6.64 13.48
N TYR A 75 32.64 -6.69 14.74
CA TYR A 75 32.25 -7.91 15.46
C TYR A 75 30.76 -8.04 15.78
N TYR A 76 29.90 -7.12 15.29
CA TYR A 76 28.48 -7.41 15.27
C TYR A 76 28.18 -8.36 14.12
N LYS A 77 28.33 -9.66 14.38
CA LYS A 77 27.40 -10.61 13.75
C LYS A 77 26.01 -10.04 14.00
N CYS A 78 25.14 -10.01 12.98
CA CYS A 78 23.71 -9.83 13.21
C CYS A 78 23.26 -10.95 14.16
N GLN A 79 23.37 -10.73 15.47
CA GLN A 79 22.82 -11.59 16.48
C GLN A 79 21.34 -11.29 16.43
N ILE A 80 20.58 -12.23 15.88
CA ILE A 80 19.14 -12.29 16.07
C ILE A 80 19.00 -12.65 17.56
N PRO A 81 18.64 -11.72 18.45
CA PRO A 81 18.45 -12.07 19.85
C PRO A 81 17.34 -13.12 19.91
N ASN A 82 17.48 -14.12 20.77
CA ASN A 82 16.50 -15.20 20.94
C ASN A 82 15.18 -14.73 21.60
N ASP A 83 15.04 -13.43 21.80
CA ASP A 83 13.97 -12.84 22.57
C ASP A 83 12.74 -12.56 21.71
N LYS A 84 11.58 -12.56 22.36
CA LYS A 84 10.32 -12.11 21.80
C LYS A 84 10.48 -10.64 21.40
N TYR A 85 10.55 -10.38 20.10
CA TYR A 85 10.64 -9.02 19.57
C TYR A 85 9.43 -8.19 20.02
N ASP A 86 9.71 -7.13 20.79
CA ASP A 86 8.75 -6.06 21.00
C ASP A 86 8.85 -5.08 19.81
N PHE A 87 7.95 -5.24 18.84
CA PHE A 87 7.87 -4.38 17.67
C PHE A 87 7.68 -2.91 18.03
N GLU A 88 7.04 -2.59 19.16
CA GLU A 88 6.87 -1.22 19.61
C GLU A 88 8.21 -0.62 20.03
N ASN A 89 9.04 -1.39 20.74
CA ASN A 89 10.39 -0.95 21.08
C ASN A 89 11.28 -0.82 19.84
N LEU A 90 11.20 -1.76 18.89
CA LEU A 90 11.93 -1.64 17.62
C LEU A 90 11.54 -0.39 16.84
N ALA A 91 10.24 -0.06 16.77
CA ALA A 91 9.76 1.15 16.12
C ALA A 91 10.31 2.42 16.78
N ARG A 92 10.34 2.47 18.12
CA ARG A 92 10.92 3.58 18.88
C ARG A 92 12.41 3.74 18.62
N ILE A 93 13.16 2.62 18.61
CA ILE A 93 14.60 2.60 18.31
C ILE A 93 14.85 3.15 16.90
N LYS A 94 14.12 2.64 15.89
CA LYS A 94 14.23 3.12 14.51
C LYS A 94 14.00 4.63 14.44
N LYS A 95 12.97 5.13 15.11
CA LYS A 95 12.62 6.56 15.07
C LYS A 95 13.73 7.46 15.62
N ILE A 96 14.37 7.08 16.73
CA ILE A 96 15.54 7.81 17.25
C ILE A 96 16.68 7.74 16.24
N ASN A 97 16.98 6.53 15.75
CA ASN A 97 18.11 6.31 14.85
C ASN A 97 17.96 7.13 13.56
N ASP A 98 16.78 7.15 12.96
CA ASP A 98 16.47 7.96 11.80
C ASP A 98 16.75 9.44 12.07
N TYR A 99 16.29 9.98 13.20
CA TYR A 99 16.58 11.37 13.58
C TYR A 99 18.09 11.61 13.76
N CYS A 100 18.79 10.69 14.41
CA CYS A 100 20.23 10.77 14.67
C CYS A 100 21.05 10.82 13.36
N GLU A 101 20.71 9.95 12.41
CA GLU A 101 21.32 9.92 11.08
C GLU A 101 21.00 11.20 10.30
N ASN A 102 19.76 11.67 10.39
CA ASN A 102 19.31 12.87 9.70
C ASN A 102 19.82 14.17 10.32
N TYR A 103 20.33 14.17 11.56
CA TYR A 103 20.62 15.38 12.34
C TYR A 103 21.48 16.41 11.60
N ASN A 104 22.60 15.99 11.03
CA ASN A 104 23.51 16.90 10.34
C ASN A 104 22.88 17.49 9.07
N PHE A 105 22.11 16.68 8.35
CA PHE A 105 21.35 17.12 7.18
C PHE A 105 20.29 18.15 7.58
N LEU A 106 19.49 17.83 8.60
CA LEU A 106 18.46 18.72 9.15
C LEU A 106 19.08 20.05 9.61
N LYS A 107 20.16 20.01 10.39
CA LYS A 107 20.90 21.21 10.83
C LYS A 107 21.33 22.08 9.65
N LYS A 108 21.88 21.48 8.60
CA LYS A 108 22.27 22.21 7.37
C LYS A 108 21.07 22.85 6.66
N LYS A 109 19.94 22.15 6.59
CA LYS A 109 18.72 22.68 5.95
C LYS A 109 18.05 23.78 6.77
N LEU A 110 18.05 23.66 8.09
CA LEU A 110 17.49 24.64 9.02
C LEU A 110 18.30 25.95 9.11
N ASN A 111 19.60 25.91 8.77
CA ASN A 111 20.44 27.09 8.66
C ASN A 111 20.23 27.88 7.35
N LYS A 112 19.28 27.47 6.51
CA LYS A 112 18.87 28.21 5.31
C LYS A 112 17.59 29.00 5.60
N SER A 113 17.48 30.19 5.02
CA SER A 113 16.28 31.03 5.08
C SER A 113 15.33 30.77 3.89
N ASP A 114 15.40 29.59 3.27
CA ASP A 114 14.54 29.24 2.13
C ASP A 114 13.19 28.68 2.59
N HIS A 115 12.19 28.67 1.69
CA HIS A 115 10.87 28.10 1.99
C HIS A 115 10.96 26.62 2.43
N MET A 116 11.96 25.88 1.97
CA MET A 116 12.11 24.44 2.24
C MET A 116 12.48 24.17 3.69
N CYS A 117 13.17 25.09 4.38
CA CYS A 117 13.50 24.97 5.79
C CYS A 117 12.25 24.77 6.67
N SER A 118 11.12 25.37 6.29
CA SER A 118 9.85 25.27 7.05
C SER A 118 9.32 23.83 7.15
N ILE A 119 9.58 23.00 6.14
CA ILE A 119 9.14 21.60 6.09
C ILE A 119 9.97 20.76 7.05
N TYR A 120 11.28 20.97 7.08
CA TYR A 120 12.17 20.30 8.02
C TYR A 120 11.93 20.77 9.47
N TYR A 121 11.62 22.05 9.66
CA TYR A 121 11.20 22.58 10.95
C TYR A 121 9.91 21.89 11.43
N GLU A 122 8.88 21.84 10.59
CA GLU A 122 7.60 21.17 10.89
C GLU A 122 7.81 19.68 11.19
N TYR A 123 8.66 19.00 10.42
CA TYR A 123 9.01 17.59 10.63
C TYR A 123 9.57 17.33 12.04
N ILE A 124 10.52 18.15 12.51
CA ILE A 124 11.10 18.01 13.85
C ILE A 124 10.07 18.39 14.91
N ASN A 125 9.40 19.54 14.74
CA ASN A 125 8.46 20.08 15.70
C ASN A 125 7.27 19.14 15.96
N ASN A 126 6.73 18.51 14.92
CA ASN A 126 5.62 17.57 15.04
C ASN A 126 6.01 16.28 15.77
N ASN A 127 7.30 15.92 15.77
CA ASN A 127 7.82 14.73 16.44
C ASN A 127 8.53 15.06 17.77
N MET A 128 8.53 16.33 18.20
CA MET A 128 9.34 16.83 19.32
C MET A 128 9.12 16.03 20.61
N LYS A 129 7.86 15.90 21.04
CA LYS A 129 7.49 15.19 22.26
C LYS A 129 8.00 13.75 22.25
N GLU A 130 7.84 13.07 21.12
CA GLU A 130 8.22 11.67 21.00
C GLU A 130 9.75 11.50 20.96
N TYR A 131 10.48 12.43 20.34
CA TYR A 131 11.93 12.45 20.42
C TYR A 131 12.41 12.64 21.87
N GLU A 132 11.89 13.64 22.58
CA GLU A 132 12.28 13.90 23.98
C GLU A 132 12.00 12.70 24.89
N GLU A 133 10.81 12.10 24.78
CA GLU A 133 10.42 10.93 25.58
C GLU A 133 11.33 9.72 25.29
N ASN A 134 11.63 9.46 24.02
CA ASN A 134 12.47 8.33 23.63
C ASN A 134 13.95 8.55 24.01
N PHE A 135 14.47 9.77 23.85
CA PHE A 135 15.83 10.09 24.31
C PHE A 135 15.98 9.96 25.82
N ARG A 136 14.98 10.38 26.62
CA ARG A 136 15.01 10.21 28.08
C ARG A 136 15.13 8.74 28.47
N LYS A 137 14.42 7.85 27.77
CA LYS A 137 14.51 6.39 27.98
C LYS A 137 15.93 5.87 27.72
N CYS A 138 16.60 6.37 26.69
CA CYS A 138 18.00 6.04 26.41
C CYS A 138 18.99 6.51 27.49
N SER A 139 18.74 7.65 28.14
CA SER A 139 19.62 8.18 29.19
C SER A 139 19.39 7.57 30.58
N SER A 140 18.23 6.97 30.84
CA SER A 140 17.80 6.60 32.20
C SER A 140 18.24 5.20 32.66
N GLY A 141 19.05 4.47 31.88
CA GLY A 141 19.42 3.08 32.21
C GLY A 141 18.22 2.12 32.31
N GLY A 142 17.09 2.46 31.67
CA GLY A 142 15.99 1.52 31.46
C GLY A 142 16.40 0.39 30.51
N ILE A 143 15.57 -0.66 30.43
CA ILE A 143 15.79 -1.85 29.58
C ILE A 143 16.22 -1.40 28.17
N GLY A 144 17.45 -1.76 27.78
CA GLY A 144 17.99 -1.62 26.42
C GLY A 144 19.06 -0.55 26.16
N PRO A 145 20.06 -0.26 27.05
CA PRO A 145 21.19 0.59 26.69
C PRO A 145 21.95 0.09 25.45
N GLU A 146 21.88 -1.22 25.15
CA GLU A 146 22.47 -1.83 23.95
C GLU A 146 21.81 -1.40 22.63
N TYR A 147 20.59 -0.85 22.67
CA TYR A 147 19.83 -0.47 21.47
C TYR A 147 19.83 1.03 21.19
N CYS A 148 20.41 1.83 22.09
CA CYS A 148 20.58 3.27 21.88
C CYS A 148 21.88 3.52 21.09
N ILE A 149 21.82 4.40 20.08
CA ILE A 149 23.02 4.75 19.31
C ILE A 149 24.03 5.46 20.22
N ASN A 150 25.21 4.87 20.35
CA ASN A 150 26.39 5.51 20.93
C ASN A 150 26.61 6.87 20.24
N ASN A 151 26.73 7.94 21.01
CA ASN A 151 26.88 9.32 20.53
C ASN A 151 25.63 9.96 19.90
N CYS A 152 24.43 9.45 20.15
CA CYS A 152 23.20 10.21 19.90
C CYS A 152 22.40 10.37 21.20
N ASN A 153 22.51 11.55 21.81
CA ASN A 153 21.84 11.84 23.08
C ASN A 153 21.35 13.30 23.13
N LEU A 154 20.66 13.65 24.21
CA LEU A 154 20.17 15.03 24.41
C LEU A 154 21.30 16.04 24.60
N ASP A 155 22.49 15.62 25.02
CA ASP A 155 23.60 16.55 25.23
C ASP A 155 24.16 17.07 23.89
N ASN A 156 24.15 16.23 22.85
CA ASN A 156 24.77 16.58 21.56
C ASN A 156 23.78 16.79 20.40
N LYS A 157 22.60 16.16 20.43
CA LYS A 157 21.62 16.15 19.34
C LYS A 157 20.21 16.52 19.79
N ASN A 158 20.09 17.39 20.80
CA ASN A 158 18.79 17.87 21.28
C ASN A 158 17.92 18.49 20.15
N PRO A 159 16.70 17.98 19.91
CA PRO A 159 15.83 18.50 18.86
C PRO A 159 15.33 19.91 19.14
N LYS A 160 15.13 20.27 20.42
CA LYS A 160 14.72 21.63 20.82
C LYS A 160 15.84 22.63 20.57
N ASN A 161 17.06 22.33 21.03
CA ASN A 161 18.21 23.21 20.78
C ASN A 161 18.48 23.36 19.27
N LEU A 162 18.24 22.31 18.48
CA LEU A 162 18.35 22.36 17.03
C LEU A 162 17.38 23.36 16.40
N LEU A 163 16.12 23.39 16.85
CA LEU A 163 15.14 24.37 16.37
C LEU A 163 15.44 25.79 16.87
N GLU A 164 15.81 25.94 18.14
CA GLU A 164 16.14 27.24 18.73
C GLU A 164 17.37 27.89 18.09
N ALA A 165 18.37 27.09 17.71
CA ALA A 165 19.55 27.56 17.01
C ALA A 165 19.34 27.78 15.50
N SER A 166 18.17 27.41 14.96
CA SER A 166 17.92 27.52 13.52
C SER A 166 17.71 28.97 13.07
N VAL A 167 18.18 29.30 11.86
CA VAL A 167 17.93 30.60 11.21
C VAL A 167 16.57 30.59 10.47
N CYS A 168 15.94 29.42 10.37
CA CYS A 168 14.63 29.24 9.76
C CYS A 168 13.56 29.96 10.58
N ASN A 169 12.83 30.90 9.97
CA ASN A 169 11.66 31.53 10.58
C ASN A 169 10.37 30.96 9.95
N PRO A 170 9.84 29.84 10.47
CA PRO A 170 8.67 29.19 9.90
C PRO A 170 7.40 30.02 10.05
N THR A 171 7.35 30.94 11.03
CA THR A 171 6.16 31.71 11.39
C THR A 171 5.69 32.60 10.24
N LYS A 172 6.61 33.23 9.50
CA LYS A 172 6.27 34.09 8.35
C LYS A 172 5.70 33.30 7.17
N LEU A 173 6.30 32.15 6.87
CA LEU A 173 5.92 31.27 5.75
C LEU A 173 4.63 30.47 6.03
N LEU A 174 4.41 30.07 7.29
CA LEU A 174 3.20 29.36 7.71
C LEU A 174 1.99 30.30 7.75
N GLN A 175 2.19 31.57 8.10
CA GLN A 175 1.17 32.62 8.02
C GLN A 175 0.73 32.82 6.57
N GLU A 176 1.68 33.01 5.64
CA GLU A 176 1.39 33.16 4.21
C GLU A 176 0.62 31.97 3.62
N LYS A 177 0.96 30.74 4.01
CA LYS A 177 0.26 29.51 3.57
C LYS A 177 -1.14 29.39 4.17
N LYS A 178 -1.34 29.78 5.44
CA LYS A 178 -2.66 29.81 6.08
C LYS A 178 -3.54 30.89 5.45
N ASP A 179 -2.98 32.07 5.20
CA ASP A 179 -3.67 33.19 4.58
C ASP A 179 -4.07 32.86 3.14
N ALA A 180 -3.20 32.19 2.37
CA ALA A 180 -3.52 31.71 1.03
C ALA A 180 -4.64 30.65 1.05
N ARG A 181 -4.60 29.68 1.98
CA ARG A 181 -5.67 28.68 2.13
C ARG A 181 -7.00 29.34 2.52
N MET A 182 -6.97 30.30 3.43
CA MET A 182 -8.14 31.05 3.87
C MET A 182 -8.74 31.88 2.74
N ARG A 183 -7.91 32.47 1.86
CA ARG A 183 -8.36 33.16 0.64
C ARG A 183 -9.06 32.22 -0.33
N ILE A 184 -8.46 31.06 -0.62
CA ILE A 184 -9.05 30.05 -1.53
C ILE A 184 -10.39 29.54 -0.98
N GLU A 185 -10.48 29.28 0.32
CA GLU A 185 -11.73 28.83 0.96
C GLU A 185 -12.83 29.92 0.90
N CYS A 186 -12.45 31.18 1.10
CA CYS A 186 -13.37 32.32 0.96
C CYS A 186 -13.88 32.47 -0.47
N GLU A 187 -13.00 32.37 -1.47
CA GLU A 187 -13.36 32.43 -2.90
C GLU A 187 -14.28 31.27 -3.31
N SER A 188 -14.02 30.06 -2.81
CA SER A 188 -14.88 28.90 -3.02
C SER A 188 -16.29 29.13 -2.46
N LYS A 189 -16.39 29.58 -1.21
CA LYS A 189 -17.69 29.89 -0.57
C LYS A 189 -18.44 31.02 -1.27
N LYS A 190 -17.71 32.02 -1.78
CA LYS A 190 -18.28 33.10 -2.59
C LYS A 190 -18.89 32.54 -3.87
N SER A 191 -18.17 31.68 -4.59
CA SER A 191 -18.68 31.06 -5.81
C SER A 191 -19.91 30.18 -5.57
N GLU A 192 -19.93 29.43 -4.46
CA GLU A 192 -21.08 28.61 -4.06
C GLU A 192 -22.31 29.48 -3.79
N LEU A 193 -22.15 30.58 -3.07
CA LEU A 193 -23.22 31.54 -2.80
C LEU A 193 -23.75 32.19 -4.09
N GLU A 194 -22.86 32.55 -5.03
CA GLU A 194 -23.24 33.09 -6.33
C GLU A 194 -24.07 32.06 -7.14
N THR A 195 -23.68 30.79 -7.13
CA THR A 195 -24.44 29.72 -7.81
C THR A 195 -25.81 29.46 -7.18
N GLU A 196 -25.94 29.55 -5.86
CA GLU A 196 -27.22 29.38 -5.17
C GLU A 196 -28.19 30.55 -5.48
N ILE A 197 -27.69 31.78 -5.56
CA ILE A 197 -28.48 32.94 -5.99
C ILE A 197 -28.96 32.78 -7.44
N GLN A 198 -28.09 32.27 -8.32
CA GLN A 198 -28.45 32.00 -9.72
C GLN A 198 -29.47 30.86 -9.84
N ARG A 199 -29.40 29.85 -8.96
CA ARG A 199 -30.37 28.74 -8.92
C ARG A 199 -31.74 29.19 -8.43
N ARG A 200 -31.80 30.06 -7.40
CA ARG A 200 -33.05 30.63 -6.91
C ARG A 200 -33.75 31.50 -7.95
N SER A 201 -33.00 32.34 -8.65
CA SER A 201 -33.56 33.15 -9.74
C SER A 201 -34.04 32.31 -10.93
N ALA A 202 -33.49 31.12 -11.16
CA ALA A 202 -34.00 30.17 -12.15
C ALA A 202 -35.28 29.44 -11.68
N LEU A 203 -35.46 29.22 -10.38
CA LEU A 203 -36.64 28.55 -9.82
C LEU A 203 -37.91 29.41 -9.96
N ASP A 204 -37.76 30.73 -9.80
CA ASP A 204 -38.85 31.71 -9.96
C ASP A 204 -39.33 31.87 -11.42
N ASN A 205 -38.60 31.30 -12.39
CA ASN A 205 -38.88 31.44 -13.83
C ASN A 205 -39.35 30.15 -14.52
N ASN A 206 -39.70 29.08 -13.80
CA ASN A 206 -40.20 27.85 -14.45
C ASN A 206 -41.71 27.96 -14.78
N PRO A 207 -42.11 27.87 -16.06
CA PRO A 207 -43.50 27.62 -16.40
C PRO A 207 -43.90 26.21 -15.94
N SER A 208 -45.15 26.05 -15.49
CA SER A 208 -45.68 24.80 -14.94
C SER A 208 -45.51 23.58 -15.85
N PHE A 209 -45.29 22.41 -15.24
CA PHE A 209 -45.06 21.13 -15.91
C PHE A 209 -46.25 20.78 -16.84
N ASN A 210 -45.99 20.70 -18.15
CA ASN A 210 -47.00 20.37 -19.16
C ASN A 210 -46.70 18.99 -19.77
N PHE A 211 -47.76 18.23 -20.11
CA PHE A 211 -47.66 16.86 -20.64
C PHE A 211 -46.91 16.73 -21.98
N SER A 212 -46.57 17.84 -22.64
CA SER A 212 -45.77 17.89 -23.87
C SER A 212 -44.27 18.12 -23.64
N ASP A 213 -43.81 18.15 -22.38
CA ASP A 213 -42.41 18.43 -22.07
C ASP A 213 -41.52 17.17 -22.27
N HIS A 214 -40.38 17.34 -22.95
CA HIS A 214 -39.41 16.28 -23.24
C HIS A 214 -38.93 15.53 -21.98
N ARG A 215 -38.98 16.20 -20.82
CA ARG A 215 -38.68 15.65 -19.50
C ARG A 215 -39.67 14.54 -19.11
N ALA A 216 -40.96 14.72 -19.38
CA ALA A 216 -41.99 13.71 -19.11
C ALA A 216 -41.83 12.50 -20.04
N VAL A 217 -41.52 12.75 -21.33
CA VAL A 217 -41.26 11.68 -22.32
C VAL A 217 -40.06 10.83 -21.90
N SER A 218 -38.99 11.47 -21.44
CA SER A 218 -37.77 10.78 -20.99
C SER A 218 -38.01 9.91 -19.76
N LEU A 219 -38.82 10.38 -18.81
CA LEU A 219 -39.20 9.63 -17.61
C LEU A 219 -40.05 8.38 -17.94
N VAL A 220 -40.98 8.49 -18.89
CA VAL A 220 -41.79 7.35 -19.32
C VAL A 220 -40.92 6.29 -20.01
N LEU A 221 -40.00 6.71 -20.87
CA LEU A 221 -39.09 5.79 -21.57
C LEU A 221 -38.16 5.05 -20.61
N LEU A 222 -37.55 5.75 -19.65
CA LEU A 222 -36.70 5.13 -18.64
C LEU A 222 -37.47 4.15 -17.74
N SER A 223 -38.71 4.49 -17.39
CA SER A 223 -39.58 3.60 -16.60
C SER A 223 -39.92 2.33 -17.36
N ALA A 224 -40.28 2.44 -18.64
CA ALA A 224 -40.56 1.29 -19.50
C ALA A 224 -39.32 0.38 -19.66
N TRP A 225 -38.14 0.97 -19.83
CA TRP A 225 -36.87 0.24 -19.92
C TRP A 225 -36.53 -0.48 -18.62
N GLY A 226 -36.75 0.15 -17.46
CA GLY A 226 -36.57 -0.49 -16.15
C GLY A 226 -37.45 -1.74 -16.00
N ILE A 227 -38.72 -1.66 -16.41
CA ILE A 227 -39.65 -2.79 -16.37
C ILE A 227 -39.20 -3.91 -17.32
N PHE A 228 -38.71 -3.57 -18.51
CA PHE A 228 -38.20 -4.57 -19.46
C PHE A 228 -37.00 -5.34 -18.90
N LEU A 229 -36.04 -4.65 -18.30
CA LEU A 229 -34.84 -5.26 -17.71
C LEU A 229 -35.16 -6.14 -16.50
N THR A 230 -36.13 -5.75 -15.67
CA THR A 230 -36.56 -6.58 -14.54
C THR A 230 -37.23 -7.86 -15.01
N ILE A 231 -38.05 -7.81 -16.07
CA ILE A 231 -38.63 -9.03 -16.68
C ILE A 231 -37.54 -9.94 -17.23
N LEU A 232 -36.53 -9.42 -17.92
CA LEU A 232 -35.39 -10.21 -18.42
C LEU A 232 -34.60 -10.88 -17.29
N PHE A 233 -34.35 -10.14 -16.21
CA PHE A 233 -33.64 -10.66 -15.04
C PHE A 233 -34.46 -11.78 -14.35
N LEU A 234 -35.77 -11.58 -14.18
CA LEU A 234 -36.66 -12.59 -13.63
C LEU A 234 -36.79 -13.81 -14.55
N TYR A 235 -36.77 -13.64 -15.87
CA TYR A 235 -36.73 -14.75 -16.83
C TYR A 235 -35.46 -15.60 -16.69
N LYS A 236 -34.30 -14.97 -16.44
CA LYS A 236 -33.03 -15.67 -16.21
C LYS A 236 -33.00 -16.43 -14.88
N MET A 237 -33.68 -15.93 -13.85
CA MET A 237 -33.66 -16.49 -12.49
C MET A 237 -34.83 -17.45 -12.19
N SER A 238 -35.90 -17.44 -12.99
CA SER A 238 -37.03 -18.37 -12.84
C SER A 238 -36.76 -19.69 -13.57
N PRO A 239 -37.03 -20.87 -12.99
CA PRO A 239 -36.79 -22.18 -13.61
C PRO A 239 -37.66 -22.45 -14.86
N LEU A 240 -38.51 -21.48 -15.26
CA LEU A 240 -39.33 -21.50 -16.46
C LEU A 240 -38.52 -21.46 -17.78
N GLY A 241 -37.23 -21.07 -17.75
CA GLY A 241 -36.34 -21.12 -18.92
C GLY A 241 -36.15 -22.53 -19.50
N LEU A 242 -36.25 -23.57 -18.66
CA LEU A 242 -36.22 -24.97 -19.10
C LEU A 242 -37.50 -25.36 -19.85
N TRP A 243 -38.64 -24.76 -19.50
CA TRP A 243 -39.93 -25.03 -20.14
C TRP A 243 -39.98 -24.47 -21.57
N VAL A 244 -39.44 -23.26 -21.78
CA VAL A 244 -39.35 -22.63 -23.11
C VAL A 244 -38.37 -23.39 -24.02
N LYS A 245 -37.22 -23.84 -23.51
CA LYS A 245 -36.28 -24.67 -24.27
C LYS A 245 -36.93 -25.98 -24.76
N ASN A 246 -37.77 -26.60 -23.93
CA ASN A 246 -38.50 -27.82 -24.30
C ASN A 246 -39.54 -27.58 -25.41
N ILE A 247 -40.16 -26.40 -25.47
CA ILE A 247 -41.08 -26.01 -26.55
C ILE A 247 -40.31 -25.77 -27.86
N VAL A 248 -39.12 -25.15 -27.81
CA VAL A 248 -38.27 -24.91 -28.99
C VAL A 248 -37.65 -26.22 -29.52
N LEU A 249 -37.17 -27.10 -28.63
CA LEU A 249 -36.59 -28.40 -29.01
C LEU A 249 -37.65 -29.35 -29.60
N LYS A 250 -38.90 -29.31 -29.11
CA LYS A 250 -40.02 -30.06 -29.74
C LYS A 250 -40.28 -29.64 -31.20
N LYS A 251 -39.87 -28.43 -31.61
CA LYS A 251 -39.99 -27.96 -32.99
C LYS A 251 -38.86 -28.43 -33.93
N LYS A 252 -37.75 -29.00 -33.40
CA LYS A 252 -36.58 -29.45 -34.19
C LYS A 252 -36.65 -30.91 -34.64
N ILE A 253 -37.68 -31.66 -34.24
CA ILE A 253 -37.88 -33.09 -34.62
C ILE A 253 -38.54 -33.25 -36.00
N VAL A 254 -38.94 -32.16 -36.67
CA VAL A 254 -39.46 -32.19 -38.05
C VAL A 254 -38.46 -31.52 -38.97
N GLY A 255 -37.51 -32.30 -39.49
CA GLY A 255 -36.47 -31.82 -40.40
C GLY A 255 -35.41 -32.90 -40.64
N THR A 256 -35.84 -34.00 -41.23
CA THR A 256 -35.02 -35.14 -41.68
C THR A 256 -34.11 -34.75 -42.85
N ASN A 257 -32.92 -35.37 -42.87
CA ASN A 257 -31.99 -35.61 -43.99
C ASN A 257 -31.08 -34.44 -44.36
N PHE A 258 -29.78 -34.58 -44.08
CA PHE A 258 -28.75 -34.69 -45.11
C PHE A 258 -27.47 -35.27 -44.48
N ASP A 259 -26.94 -36.27 -45.17
CA ASP A 259 -25.76 -37.06 -44.87
C ASP A 259 -24.44 -36.30 -45.08
N GLU A 260 -23.41 -36.91 -44.48
CA GLU A 260 -22.02 -37.03 -44.92
C GLU A 260 -20.96 -35.94 -44.61
N GLU A 261 -19.95 -36.45 -43.89
CA GLU A 261 -18.51 -36.16 -43.91
C GLU A 261 -18.02 -34.76 -43.50
N ASN A 262 -17.58 -34.60 -42.24
CA ASN A 262 -16.23 -34.91 -41.74
C ASN A 262 -15.18 -33.85 -42.10
N GLU A 263 -15.02 -32.85 -41.23
CA GLU A 263 -13.69 -32.27 -40.93
C GLU A 263 -13.58 -31.96 -39.43
N ASN A 264 -13.01 -32.93 -38.73
CA ASN A 264 -12.25 -32.95 -37.48
C ASN A 264 -12.25 -31.71 -36.55
N GLU A 265 -12.71 -31.99 -35.33
CA GLU A 265 -12.46 -31.31 -34.06
C GLU A 265 -10.96 -31.09 -33.77
N LEU A 266 -10.59 -29.86 -33.38
CA LEU A 266 -9.41 -29.58 -32.56
C LEU A 266 -9.79 -28.53 -31.50
N LEU A 267 -10.26 -29.04 -30.35
CA LEU A 267 -10.44 -28.30 -29.10
C LEU A 267 -9.82 -29.12 -27.96
N ASP A 268 -8.50 -29.03 -27.80
CA ASP A 268 -7.85 -29.57 -26.60
C ASP A 268 -7.82 -28.53 -25.49
N ASN A 269 -8.75 -28.73 -24.56
CA ASN A 269 -8.90 -28.04 -23.30
C ASN A 269 -7.75 -28.41 -22.35
N TYR A 270 -7.03 -27.40 -21.85
CA TYR A 270 -6.27 -27.49 -20.61
C TYR A 270 -7.24 -27.47 -19.42
N SER A 271 -7.57 -28.64 -18.87
CA SER A 271 -7.90 -28.78 -17.44
C SER A 271 -7.72 -30.24 -17.01
N GLU A 272 -6.49 -30.61 -16.64
CA GLU A 272 -6.23 -31.84 -15.90
C GLU A 272 -6.87 -31.71 -14.51
N ASN A 273 -8.02 -32.36 -14.33
CA ASN A 273 -8.57 -32.69 -13.03
C ASN A 273 -8.46 -34.22 -12.89
N MET A 274 -7.54 -34.65 -12.02
CA MET A 274 -7.36 -36.06 -11.71
C MET A 274 -8.65 -36.66 -11.13
N ASN A 275 -9.22 -37.63 -11.85
CA ASN A 275 -10.19 -38.54 -11.27
C ASN A 275 -9.87 -39.99 -11.66
N ARG A 276 -9.41 -40.72 -10.64
CA ARG A 276 -9.78 -42.10 -10.29
C ARG A 276 -10.17 -43.03 -11.45
N ASN A 277 -9.35 -44.06 -11.67
CA ASN A 277 -9.84 -45.39 -12.01
C ASN A 277 -9.05 -46.43 -11.20
N PHE A 278 -9.67 -46.91 -10.13
CA PHE A 278 -9.29 -48.17 -9.48
C PHE A 278 -9.90 -49.29 -10.30
N ASN A 279 -9.07 -50.15 -10.87
CA ASN A 279 -9.51 -51.41 -11.47
C ASN A 279 -9.89 -52.37 -10.34
N ASN A 280 -11.03 -53.04 -10.52
CA ASN A 280 -11.48 -54.15 -9.67
C ASN A 280 -10.49 -55.31 -9.76
N GLU A 281 -9.65 -55.46 -8.74
CA GLU A 281 -9.05 -56.74 -8.38
C GLU A 281 -9.56 -57.10 -6.98
N GLU A 282 -10.19 -58.27 -6.90
CA GLU A 282 -10.81 -58.82 -5.70
C GLU A 282 -9.70 -59.28 -4.74
N TYR A 283 -9.34 -58.45 -3.77
CA TYR A 283 -8.39 -58.81 -2.71
C TYR A 283 -9.14 -59.26 -1.46
N ASN A 284 -9.06 -60.56 -1.16
CA ASN A 284 -9.53 -61.15 0.09
C ASN A 284 -8.69 -60.66 1.28
N VAL A 285 -9.32 -59.97 2.23
CA VAL A 285 -8.69 -59.56 3.50
C VAL A 285 -9.13 -60.53 4.60
N SER A 286 -8.19 -61.29 5.15
CA SER A 286 -8.41 -62.05 6.38
C SER A 286 -8.20 -61.14 7.60
N TYR A 287 -9.19 -61.12 8.50
CA TYR A 287 -9.07 -60.49 9.81
C TYR A 287 -8.24 -61.40 10.73
N ASN A 288 -7.22 -60.85 11.37
CA ASN A 288 -6.61 -61.47 12.55
C ASN A 288 -6.70 -60.48 13.70
N SER A 289 -7.58 -60.76 14.65
CA SER A 289 -7.63 -60.11 15.95
C SER A 289 -6.79 -60.92 16.93
N ASN A 290 -5.78 -60.29 17.52
CA ASN A 290 -5.24 -60.65 18.83
C ASN A 290 -4.77 -59.38 19.53
#